data_AF-A0A284RCB7-F1
#
_entry.id   AF-A0A284RCB7-F1
#
_cell.length_a   1.000
_cell.length_b   1.000
_cell.length_c   1.000
_cell.angle_alpha   90.00
_cell.angle_beta   90.00
_cell.angle_gamma   90.00
#
_symmetry.space_group_name_H-M   'P 1'
#
loop_
_entity.id
_entity.type
_entity.pdbx_description
1 polymer ?
#
loop_
_entity_poly.entity_id
_entity_poly.type
_entity_poly.pdbx_seq_one_letter_code
_entity_poly.pdbx_strand_id
1 'polypeptide(L)'
;MFPQSLAVDFLSLLRLLQLTEDEMKMADNYFTILRNEYPEVWFDQGIELQGGEPFTVGTEGNERNRRHINRATELLSSAIAYEGAPCIPGAGDIPGLPCVLETSIRLLPGTVEAPAAGIFAREDNGVLFEEDINHYLLYPLSHAVDTRADTAFRSLTGGKKGDAISLDILRDLDSALTEIHMVILTDNATVAILQNSHFEMFSPFTKSWSLLHGSPEAKKAGEVDILQHSRLVGRGKYVHGFEVHRVKSDKTEDERYYTGLLKDPEMKVKLTGSWETLVGEQDTFFHILEYENYGGYDKSSALARTSEHLKAYQAMLPFINSRSSQLNQEFAFFPTAPPRAQGGIFELRTYQLKAGTLLEWEHTWRRGIEARRKHVAPVGAWFSQVGRLNQVHHMWQYPNLETRKETRENAWQIDGWAETVDKTSQLAKFMDSFILAPLPYSPLK
;
A
#
# COMPACT_ATOMS: atom_id res chain seq x y z
N MET A 1 14.95 -4.22 0.85
CA MET A 1 16.34 -4.73 0.93
C MET A 1 16.47 -5.36 2.30
N PHE A 2 16.61 -6.69 2.34
CA PHE A 2 16.63 -7.46 3.58
C PHE A 2 17.87 -7.11 4.42
N PRO A 3 17.76 -6.81 5.72
CA PRO A 3 18.93 -6.50 6.54
C PRO A 3 19.74 -7.78 6.75
N GLN A 4 20.97 -7.80 6.22
CA GLN A 4 21.90 -8.93 6.32
C GLN A 4 22.09 -9.43 7.77
N SER A 5 21.90 -8.58 8.77
CA SER A 5 21.96 -8.92 10.19
C SER A 5 20.92 -9.96 10.62
N LEU A 6 19.67 -9.85 10.17
CA LEU A 6 18.58 -10.75 10.57
C LEU A 6 18.79 -12.20 10.10
N ALA A 7 19.33 -12.39 8.89
CA ALA A 7 19.66 -13.71 8.38
C ALA A 7 20.81 -14.34 9.18
N VAL A 8 21.83 -13.56 9.53
CA VAL A 8 22.98 -14.02 10.33
C VAL A 8 22.55 -14.43 11.74
N ASP A 9 21.68 -13.65 12.36
CA ASP A 9 21.15 -13.93 13.69
C ASP A 9 20.29 -15.21 13.70
N PHE A 10 19.44 -15.37 12.68
CA PHE A 10 18.62 -16.57 12.54
C PHE A 10 19.46 -17.83 12.31
N LEU A 11 20.46 -17.78 11.42
CA LEU A 11 21.38 -18.90 11.21
C LEU A 11 22.15 -19.26 12.50
N SER A 12 22.45 -18.27 13.34
CA SER A 12 23.09 -18.50 14.64
C SER A 12 22.16 -19.20 15.63
N LEU A 13 20.87 -18.83 15.65
CA LEU A 13 19.84 -19.52 16.44
C LEU A 13 19.68 -20.98 16.01
N LEU A 14 19.62 -21.24 14.70
CA LEU A 14 19.51 -22.62 14.19
C LEU A 14 20.70 -23.50 14.61
N ARG A 15 21.91 -22.94 14.62
CA ARG A 15 23.10 -23.64 15.14
C ARG A 15 23.01 -23.91 16.64
N LEU A 16 22.47 -22.98 17.41
CA LEU A 16 22.29 -23.13 18.85
C LEU A 16 21.26 -24.22 19.18
N LEU A 17 20.22 -24.34 18.37
CA LEU A 17 19.22 -25.41 18.42
C LEU A 17 19.73 -26.76 17.88
N GLN A 18 21.01 -26.84 17.48
CA GLN A 18 21.68 -28.06 16.99
C GLN A 18 20.97 -28.73 15.80
N LEU A 19 20.48 -27.92 14.85
CA LEU A 19 19.91 -28.44 13.61
C LEU A 19 20.96 -29.19 12.78
N THR A 20 20.49 -30.20 12.04
CA THR A 20 21.31 -30.97 11.11
C THR A 20 21.71 -30.14 9.88
N GLU A 21 22.79 -30.54 9.20
CA GLU A 21 23.25 -29.88 7.95
C GLU A 21 22.15 -29.79 6.88
N ASP A 22 21.29 -30.82 6.77
CA ASP A 22 20.20 -30.82 5.80
C ASP A 22 19.07 -29.85 6.19
N GLU A 23 18.84 -29.61 7.48
CA GLU A 23 17.90 -28.59 7.95
C GLU A 23 18.49 -27.18 7.82
N MET A 24 19.79 -27.02 8.07
CA MET A 24 20.52 -25.76 7.85
C MET A 24 20.47 -25.34 6.38
N LYS A 25 20.45 -26.31 5.45
CA LYS A 25 20.28 -26.01 4.02
C LYS A 25 18.91 -25.47 3.63
N MET A 26 17.92 -25.64 4.50
CA MET A 26 16.54 -25.16 4.32
C MET A 26 16.25 -23.95 5.23
N ALA A 27 17.28 -23.27 5.72
CA ALA A 27 17.14 -22.17 6.68
C ALA A 27 16.28 -21.02 6.14
N ASP A 28 16.36 -20.72 4.85
CA ASP A 28 15.51 -19.73 4.17
C ASP A 28 14.01 -20.11 4.25
N ASN A 29 13.69 -21.38 4.06
CA ASN A 29 12.35 -21.93 4.19
C ASN A 29 11.87 -21.89 5.64
N TYR A 30 12.72 -22.30 6.60
CA TYR A 30 12.39 -22.20 8.02
C TYR A 30 12.18 -20.75 8.46
N PHE A 31 13.01 -19.82 7.99
CA PHE A 31 12.89 -18.40 8.27
C PHE A 31 11.55 -17.86 7.76
N THR A 32 11.22 -18.18 6.50
CA THR A 32 9.96 -17.79 5.86
C THR A 32 8.75 -18.32 6.63
N ILE A 33 8.75 -19.62 6.95
CA ILE A 33 7.66 -20.29 7.67
C ILE A 33 7.48 -19.66 9.06
N LEU A 34 8.58 -19.47 9.81
CA LEU A 34 8.53 -18.95 11.18
C LEU A 34 8.17 -17.45 11.24
N ARG A 35 8.46 -16.68 10.19
CA ARG A 35 8.05 -15.27 10.09
C ARG A 35 6.65 -15.06 9.51
N ASN A 36 6.02 -16.12 9.00
CA ASN A 36 4.74 -16.04 8.29
C ASN A 36 4.78 -15.01 7.14
N GLU A 37 5.87 -15.00 6.38
CA GLU A 37 6.09 -14.13 5.22
C GLU A 37 6.08 -14.94 3.91
N TYR A 38 5.97 -14.28 2.77
CA TYR A 38 6.17 -14.94 1.48
C TYR A 38 7.66 -15.29 1.30
N PRO A 39 8.00 -16.47 0.75
CA PRO A 39 9.40 -16.87 0.56
C PRO A 39 10.13 -15.89 -0.35
N GLU A 40 11.08 -15.15 0.23
CA GLU A 40 12.12 -14.47 -0.53
C GLU A 40 13.27 -15.46 -0.73
N VAL A 41 13.57 -15.82 -1.98
CA VAL A 41 14.75 -16.64 -2.29
C VAL A 41 16.00 -15.85 -1.91
N TRP A 42 16.74 -16.33 -0.90
CA TRP A 42 18.02 -15.74 -0.51
C TRP A 42 19.04 -16.12 -1.59
N PHE A 43 19.36 -15.19 -2.49
CA PHE A 43 20.44 -15.43 -3.45
C PHE A 43 21.79 -15.58 -2.73
N ASP A 44 22.50 -16.63 -3.15
CA ASP A 44 23.75 -17.18 -2.61
C ASP A 44 24.91 -16.16 -2.58
N GLN A 45 25.43 -15.88 -1.38
CA GLN A 45 26.73 -15.21 -1.15
C GLN A 45 27.81 -16.22 -0.68
N GLY A 46 27.92 -17.36 -1.35
CA GLY A 46 29.06 -18.28 -1.22
C GLY A 46 28.85 -19.45 -0.27
N ILE A 47 27.60 -19.83 0.04
CA ILE A 47 27.26 -21.15 0.59
C ILE A 47 26.29 -21.74 -0.41
N GLU A 48 26.76 -22.66 -1.27
CA GLU A 48 25.90 -23.41 -2.21
C GLU A 48 24.84 -24.19 -1.41
N LEU A 49 23.73 -23.52 -1.12
CA LEU A 49 22.48 -24.16 -0.78
C LEU A 49 21.96 -24.72 -2.09
N GLN A 50 22.18 -26.02 -2.31
CA GLN A 50 21.68 -26.76 -3.49
C GLN A 50 20.14 -26.77 -3.50
N GLY A 51 19.53 -25.64 -3.83
CA GLY A 51 18.10 -25.44 -4.04
C GLY A 51 17.86 -25.03 -5.49
N GLY A 52 18.27 -25.87 -6.43
CA GLY A 52 18.24 -25.58 -7.87
C GLY A 52 16.86 -25.67 -8.53
N GLU A 53 15.79 -26.02 -7.82
CA GLU A 53 14.43 -26.11 -8.39
C GLU A 53 13.40 -25.61 -7.35
N PRO A 54 12.58 -24.59 -7.66
CA PRO A 54 11.46 -24.21 -6.81
C PRO A 54 10.43 -25.34 -6.79
N PHE A 55 10.02 -25.76 -5.59
CA PHE A 55 8.89 -26.67 -5.31
C PHE A 55 8.78 -27.89 -6.25
N THR A 56 9.21 -29.07 -5.79
CA THR A 56 8.81 -30.33 -6.44
C THR A 56 7.28 -30.44 -6.42
N VAL A 57 6.63 -30.15 -7.55
CA VAL A 57 5.19 -30.34 -7.70
C VAL A 57 4.92 -31.85 -7.73
N GLY A 58 4.18 -32.37 -6.76
CA GLY A 58 3.86 -33.79 -6.66
C GLY A 58 3.79 -34.30 -5.22
N THR A 59 3.44 -35.57 -5.05
CA THR A 59 3.28 -36.23 -3.74
C THR A 59 4.55 -36.18 -2.89
N GLU A 60 5.72 -36.34 -3.52
CA GLU A 60 7.03 -36.29 -2.87
C GLU A 60 7.36 -34.89 -2.31
N GLY A 61 7.02 -33.83 -3.04
CA GLY A 61 7.20 -32.46 -2.57
C GLY A 61 6.26 -32.08 -1.45
N ASN A 62 5.00 -32.52 -1.50
CA ASN A 62 4.05 -32.35 -0.40
C ASN A 62 4.55 -33.03 0.87
N GLU A 63 5.09 -34.25 0.76
CA GLU A 63 5.62 -35.01 1.90
C GLU A 63 6.90 -34.38 2.47
N ARG A 64 7.77 -33.84 1.61
CA ARG A 64 8.93 -33.04 2.04
C ARG A 64 8.51 -31.77 2.77
N ASN A 65 7.58 -31.00 2.22
CA ASN A 65 7.06 -29.77 2.83
C ASN A 65 6.42 -30.06 4.19
N ARG A 66 5.62 -31.13 4.28
CA ARG A 66 5.00 -31.59 5.53
C ARG A 66 6.04 -31.88 6.62
N ARG A 67 7.15 -32.55 6.28
CA ARG A 67 8.24 -32.82 7.24
C ARG A 67 8.85 -31.53 7.78
N HIS A 68 9.16 -30.58 6.90
CA HIS A 68 9.79 -29.32 7.33
C HIS A 68 8.84 -28.42 8.11
N ILE A 69 7.54 -28.38 7.78
CA ILE A 69 6.57 -27.59 8.55
C ILE A 69 6.37 -28.19 9.94
N ASN A 70 6.24 -29.52 10.07
CA ASN A 70 6.19 -30.18 11.39
C ASN A 70 7.43 -29.85 12.23
N ARG A 71 8.60 -29.90 11.60
CA ARG A 71 9.86 -29.58 12.26
C ARG A 71 9.93 -28.11 12.69
N ALA A 72 9.46 -27.18 11.87
CA ALA A 72 9.38 -25.76 12.22
C ALA A 72 8.49 -25.53 13.46
N THR A 73 7.36 -26.25 13.56
CA THR A 73 6.48 -26.22 14.73
C THR A 73 7.17 -26.74 15.99
N GLU A 74 7.93 -27.83 15.89
CA GLU A 74 8.74 -28.34 17.02
C GLU A 74 9.80 -27.34 17.48
N LEU A 75 10.46 -26.65 16.53
CA LEU A 75 11.46 -25.62 16.83
C LEU A 75 10.82 -24.42 17.51
N LEU A 76 9.65 -23.98 17.05
CA LEU A 76 8.89 -22.91 17.69
C LEU A 76 8.50 -23.27 19.14
N SER A 77 8.00 -24.49 19.36
CA SER A 77 7.70 -24.97 20.72
C SER A 77 8.96 -25.04 21.60
N SER A 78 10.10 -25.45 21.02
CA SER A 78 11.37 -25.52 21.75
C SER A 78 11.93 -24.15 22.09
N ALA A 79 11.78 -23.17 21.19
CA ALA A 79 12.19 -21.80 21.42
C ALA A 79 11.36 -21.11 22.51
N ILE A 80 10.04 -21.35 22.53
CA ILE A 80 9.14 -20.80 23.56
C ILE A 80 9.44 -21.42 24.95
N ALA A 81 9.83 -22.70 24.99
CA ALA A 81 10.20 -23.35 26.25
C ALA A 81 11.58 -22.92 26.79
N TYR A 82 12.40 -22.24 25.98
CA TYR A 82 13.73 -21.76 26.38
C TYR A 82 13.62 -20.35 26.97
N GLU A 83 13.35 -20.24 28.28
CA GLU A 83 13.27 -18.98 29.06
C GLU A 83 14.57 -18.13 29.10
N GLY A 84 15.54 -18.40 28.22
CA GLY A 84 16.89 -17.83 28.29
C GLY A 84 17.49 -17.34 26.96
N ALA A 85 16.69 -17.14 25.91
CA ALA A 85 17.22 -16.58 24.66
C ALA A 85 17.43 -15.05 24.80
N PRO A 86 18.64 -14.51 24.55
CA PRO A 86 18.87 -13.06 24.59
C PRO A 86 18.17 -12.37 23.42
N CYS A 87 17.23 -11.48 23.72
CA CYS A 87 16.58 -10.63 22.73
C CYS A 87 17.62 -9.73 22.04
N ILE A 88 17.65 -9.77 20.71
CA ILE A 88 18.55 -8.97 19.87
C ILE A 88 18.11 -7.49 19.95
N PRO A 89 18.97 -6.57 20.41
CA PRO A 89 18.65 -5.16 20.38
C PRO A 89 19.08 -4.57 19.03
N GLY A 90 18.14 -4.00 18.29
CA GLY A 90 18.48 -3.02 17.24
C GLY A 90 17.68 -3.15 15.96
N ALA A 91 16.54 -2.47 15.90
CA ALA A 91 16.09 -1.79 14.69
C ALA A 91 15.32 -0.55 15.15
N GLY A 92 15.83 0.62 14.78
CA GLY A 92 15.13 1.89 14.90
C GLY A 92 13.99 1.98 13.90
N ASP A 93 13.09 2.92 14.20
CA ASP A 93 11.83 3.29 13.52
C ASP A 93 10.69 2.28 13.64
N ILE A 94 9.79 2.50 14.61
CA ILE A 94 8.56 1.69 14.73
C ILE A 94 7.35 2.54 15.15
N PRO A 95 6.26 2.57 14.36
CA PRO A 95 4.91 2.60 14.91
C PRO A 95 4.47 1.15 15.20
N GLY A 96 4.53 0.73 16.48
CA GLY A 96 4.00 -0.55 16.98
C GLY A 96 5.05 -1.58 17.40
N LEU A 97 5.22 -1.83 18.71
CA LEU A 97 6.16 -2.83 19.21
C LEU A 97 5.76 -4.25 18.75
N PRO A 98 6.71 -5.11 18.35
CA PRO A 98 6.42 -6.51 18.04
C PRO A 98 5.86 -7.20 19.29
N CYS A 99 4.71 -7.86 19.12
CA CYS A 99 3.99 -8.55 20.18
C CYS A 99 3.55 -9.95 19.73
N VAL A 100 3.38 -10.83 20.72
CA VAL A 100 2.77 -12.15 20.55
C VAL A 100 1.30 -12.03 20.93
N LEU A 101 0.43 -12.48 20.04
CA LEU A 101 -1.01 -12.55 20.27
C LEU A 101 -1.39 -13.99 20.57
N GLU A 102 -1.90 -14.24 21.77
CA GLU A 102 -2.48 -15.52 22.15
C GLU A 102 -3.99 -15.39 22.28
N THR A 103 -4.74 -16.43 21.94
CA THR A 103 -6.19 -16.42 22.14
C THR A 103 -6.74 -17.81 22.39
N SER A 104 -7.76 -17.89 23.26
CA SER A 104 -8.58 -19.09 23.41
C SER A 104 -9.75 -19.15 22.43
N ILE A 105 -9.98 -18.07 21.64
CA ILE A 105 -11.00 -18.04 20.60
C ILE A 105 -10.63 -19.08 19.54
N ARG A 106 -11.53 -20.02 19.29
CA ARG A 106 -11.25 -21.10 18.33
C ARG A 106 -11.13 -20.55 16.91
N LEU A 107 -9.94 -20.75 16.33
CA LEU A 107 -9.62 -20.38 14.96
C LEU A 107 -10.16 -21.39 13.93
N LEU A 108 -10.43 -22.62 14.37
CA LEU A 108 -10.91 -23.75 13.57
C LEU A 108 -12.27 -24.25 14.10
N PRO A 109 -13.01 -25.06 13.32
CA PRO A 109 -14.29 -25.62 13.75
C PRO A 109 -14.18 -26.43 15.04
N GLY A 110 -15.28 -26.51 15.79
CA GLY A 110 -15.35 -27.20 17.08
C GLY A 110 -15.03 -28.71 17.02
N THR A 111 -15.05 -29.30 15.82
CA THR A 111 -14.67 -30.69 15.53
C THR A 111 -13.16 -30.91 15.56
N VAL A 112 -12.35 -29.85 15.54
CA VAL A 112 -10.89 -29.91 15.57
C VAL A 112 -10.39 -29.49 16.97
N GLU A 113 -10.07 -30.47 17.82
CA GLU A 113 -9.41 -30.24 19.12
C GLU A 113 -7.99 -30.81 19.10
N ALA A 114 -6.94 -29.98 19.00
CA ALA A 114 -5.55 -30.41 19.19
C ALA A 114 -4.53 -29.26 19.29
N PRO A 115 -3.38 -29.49 19.95
CA PRO A 115 -2.19 -28.62 19.89
C PRO A 115 -1.57 -28.59 18.48
N ALA A 116 -0.71 -27.60 18.22
CA ALA A 116 -0.10 -27.35 16.90
C ALA A 116 0.67 -28.55 16.31
N ALA A 117 1.21 -29.42 17.18
CA ALA A 117 1.83 -30.67 16.79
C ALA A 117 0.76 -31.68 16.30
N GLY A 118 0.71 -31.93 14.99
CA GLY A 118 -0.19 -32.93 14.39
C GLY A 118 -1.26 -32.38 13.44
N ILE A 119 -1.17 -31.11 13.03
CA ILE A 119 -2.15 -30.47 12.13
C ILE A 119 -2.29 -31.21 10.78
N PHE A 120 -1.19 -31.71 10.21
CA PHE A 120 -1.20 -32.42 8.93
C PHE A 120 -1.81 -33.82 8.97
N ALA A 121 -1.72 -34.52 10.11
CA ALA A 121 -2.33 -35.86 10.25
C ALA A 121 -3.87 -35.79 10.23
N ARG A 122 -4.44 -34.59 10.24
CA ARG A 122 -5.89 -34.33 10.29
C ARG A 122 -6.44 -33.67 9.03
N GLU A 123 -5.60 -33.02 8.20
CA GLU A 123 -5.96 -32.67 6.82
C GLU A 123 -6.44 -33.90 6.04
N ASP A 124 -5.75 -35.04 6.23
CA ASP A 124 -6.09 -36.32 5.59
C ASP A 124 -7.47 -36.88 6.01
N ASN A 125 -8.05 -36.41 7.12
CA ASN A 125 -9.34 -36.88 7.64
C ASN A 125 -10.56 -36.06 7.16
N GLY A 126 -10.37 -35.07 6.28
CA GLY A 126 -11.47 -34.33 5.64
C GLY A 126 -12.35 -33.53 6.61
N VAL A 127 -11.78 -33.08 7.74
CA VAL A 127 -12.52 -32.42 8.82
C VAL A 127 -12.78 -30.92 8.56
N LEU A 128 -12.04 -30.32 7.63
CA LEU A 128 -12.19 -28.92 7.22
C LEU A 128 -12.82 -28.86 5.83
N PHE A 129 -13.89 -28.10 5.67
CA PHE A 129 -14.47 -27.84 4.35
C PHE A 129 -13.59 -26.83 3.60
N GLU A 130 -13.62 -26.85 2.27
CA GLU A 130 -12.83 -25.94 1.43
C GLU A 130 -13.10 -24.46 1.76
N GLU A 131 -14.34 -24.15 2.15
CA GLU A 131 -14.75 -22.82 2.63
C GLU A 131 -14.05 -22.42 3.94
N ASP A 132 -13.88 -23.35 4.89
CA ASP A 132 -13.22 -23.09 6.17
C ASP A 132 -11.72 -22.79 5.97
N ILE A 133 -11.08 -23.55 5.07
CA ILE A 133 -9.68 -23.35 4.68
C ILE A 133 -9.51 -21.97 4.04
N ASN A 134 -10.35 -21.64 3.07
CA ASN A 134 -10.32 -20.34 2.41
C ASN A 134 -10.55 -19.18 3.38
N HIS A 135 -11.47 -19.33 4.34
CA HIS A 135 -11.69 -18.32 5.38
C HIS A 135 -10.45 -18.14 6.26
N TYR A 136 -9.83 -19.22 6.74
CA TYR A 136 -8.63 -19.16 7.56
C TYR A 136 -7.45 -18.50 6.84
N LEU A 137 -7.27 -18.81 5.55
CA LEU A 137 -6.20 -18.21 4.72
C LEU A 137 -6.43 -16.72 4.43
N LEU A 138 -7.69 -16.28 4.31
CA LEU A 138 -8.03 -14.88 4.08
C LEU A 138 -8.00 -14.03 5.35
N TYR A 139 -8.24 -14.63 6.52
CA TYR A 139 -8.35 -13.93 7.80
C TYR A 139 -7.55 -14.58 8.95
N PRO A 140 -6.25 -14.90 8.77
CA PRO A 140 -5.43 -15.54 9.78
C PRO A 140 -5.25 -14.67 11.03
N LEU A 141 -4.93 -15.32 12.17
CA LEU A 141 -4.70 -14.64 13.44
C LEU A 141 -3.57 -13.59 13.37
N SER A 142 -2.57 -13.83 12.52
CA SER A 142 -1.47 -12.87 12.31
C SER A 142 -1.94 -11.52 11.77
N HIS A 143 -3.08 -11.44 11.05
CA HIS A 143 -3.65 -10.17 10.61
C HIS A 143 -4.10 -9.25 11.75
N ALA A 144 -4.22 -9.76 12.98
CA ALA A 144 -4.56 -8.92 14.13
C ALA A 144 -3.38 -8.05 14.59
N VAL A 145 -2.15 -8.42 14.26
CA VAL A 145 -0.91 -7.78 14.74
C VAL A 145 0.10 -7.51 13.63
N ASP A 146 -0.29 -7.69 12.36
CA ASP A 146 0.59 -7.49 11.19
C ASP A 146 0.83 -6.02 10.83
N THR A 147 0.27 -5.07 11.61
CA THR A 147 0.34 -3.62 11.43
C THR A 147 -0.31 -3.09 10.15
N ARG A 148 -1.12 -3.91 9.46
CA ARG A 148 -1.77 -3.54 8.19
C ARG A 148 -3.23 -3.20 8.42
N ALA A 149 -3.64 -2.00 7.99
CA ALA A 149 -5.03 -1.56 8.10
C ALA A 149 -5.97 -2.18 7.05
N ASP A 150 -5.42 -2.80 6.00
CA ASP A 150 -6.17 -3.46 4.92
C ASP A 150 -6.43 -4.94 5.17
N THR A 151 -5.82 -5.51 6.21
CA THR A 151 -6.03 -6.88 6.64
C THR A 151 -6.89 -6.89 7.90
N ALA A 152 -7.53 -8.03 8.15
CA ALA A 152 -8.29 -8.23 9.37
C ALA A 152 -8.16 -9.69 9.78
N PHE A 153 -8.03 -9.93 11.08
CA PHE A 153 -8.28 -11.23 11.66
C PHE A 153 -9.79 -11.45 11.79
N ARG A 154 -10.26 -12.65 11.41
CA ARG A 154 -11.63 -13.09 11.63
C ARG A 154 -11.63 -14.56 12.01
N SER A 155 -11.94 -14.86 13.27
CA SER A 155 -12.10 -16.24 13.69
C SER A 155 -13.25 -16.90 12.93
N LEU A 156 -13.07 -18.18 12.57
CA LEU A 156 -14.12 -18.96 11.93
C LEU A 156 -15.31 -19.16 12.87
N THR A 157 -15.04 -19.26 14.16
CA THR A 157 -16.07 -19.28 15.21
C THR A 157 -15.98 -18.00 16.03
N GLY A 158 -17.12 -17.36 16.32
CA GLY A 158 -17.14 -16.18 17.19
C GLY A 158 -16.70 -16.51 18.62
N GLY A 159 -16.09 -15.54 19.29
CA GLY A 159 -15.74 -15.64 20.71
C GLY A 159 -16.98 -15.85 21.60
N LYS A 160 -16.81 -16.62 22.66
CA LYS A 160 -17.83 -16.93 23.66
C LYS A 160 -17.46 -16.35 25.02
N LYS A 161 -18.44 -16.26 25.92
CA LYS A 161 -18.19 -15.83 27.30
C LYS A 161 -17.14 -16.74 27.95
N GLY A 162 -16.06 -16.14 28.45
CA GLY A 162 -14.94 -16.84 29.05
C GLY A 162 -13.72 -16.99 28.13
N ASP A 163 -13.87 -16.69 26.83
CA ASP A 163 -12.71 -16.63 25.94
C ASP A 163 -11.84 -15.41 26.24
N ALA A 164 -10.53 -15.56 26.00
CA ALA A 164 -9.52 -14.55 26.25
C ALA A 164 -8.64 -14.29 25.02
N ILE A 165 -8.08 -13.09 24.98
CA ILE A 165 -6.99 -12.68 24.10
C ILE A 165 -5.90 -12.10 24.99
N SER A 166 -4.66 -12.57 24.84
CA SER A 166 -3.46 -12.02 25.48
C SER A 166 -2.54 -11.39 24.43
N LEU A 167 -1.88 -10.31 24.82
CA LEU A 167 -0.90 -9.60 24.00
C LEU A 167 0.37 -9.41 24.83
N ASP A 168 1.43 -10.10 24.44
CA ASP A 168 2.72 -10.08 25.13
C ASP A 168 3.76 -9.33 24.31
N ILE A 169 4.33 -8.27 24.89
CA ILE A 169 5.36 -7.46 24.24
C ILE A 169 6.72 -8.10 24.56
N LEU A 170 7.44 -8.56 23.54
CA LEU A 170 8.69 -9.31 23.71
C LEU A 170 9.94 -8.43 23.92
N ARG A 171 9.76 -7.11 24.03
CA ARG A 171 10.85 -6.15 24.19
C ARG A 171 10.70 -5.37 25.49
N ASP A 172 11.83 -5.14 26.17
CA ASP A 172 11.87 -4.25 27.32
C ASP A 172 11.36 -2.86 26.94
N LEU A 173 10.33 -2.43 27.65
CA LEU A 173 9.79 -1.08 27.54
C LEU A 173 10.79 -0.12 28.20
N ASP A 174 11.20 0.92 27.47
CA ASP A 174 12.14 1.92 27.97
C ASP A 174 11.59 2.55 29.26
N SER A 175 12.44 2.62 30.29
CA SER A 175 12.17 3.30 31.56
C SER A 175 11.72 4.76 31.44
N ALA A 176 11.93 5.40 30.27
CA ALA A 176 11.46 6.75 29.96
C ALA A 176 9.99 6.82 29.50
N LEU A 177 9.35 5.69 29.17
CA LEU A 177 7.94 5.68 28.75
C LEU A 177 7.01 5.91 29.94
N THR A 178 6.20 6.97 29.86
CA THR A 178 5.27 7.33 30.94
C THR A 178 3.89 6.71 30.77
N GLU A 179 3.47 6.43 29.54
CA GLU A 179 2.14 5.89 29.22
C GLU A 179 2.19 4.94 28.00
N ILE A 180 1.32 3.93 28.00
CA ILE A 180 1.16 2.98 26.89
C ILE A 180 -0.31 2.99 26.48
N HIS A 181 -0.57 3.21 25.19
CA HIS A 181 -1.91 3.16 24.63
C HIS A 181 -2.06 1.91 23.74
N MET A 182 -3.11 1.13 23.99
CA MET A 182 -3.54 0.06 23.10
C MET A 182 -4.74 0.55 22.28
N VAL A 183 -4.62 0.52 20.96
CA VAL A 183 -5.68 0.91 20.03
C VAL A 183 -6.19 -0.34 19.32
N ILE A 184 -7.48 -0.65 19.48
CA ILE A 184 -8.14 -1.79 18.82
C ILE A 184 -9.07 -1.25 17.73
N LEU A 185 -8.77 -1.57 16.47
CA LEU A 185 -9.61 -1.23 15.33
C LEU A 185 -10.57 -2.38 15.06
N THR A 186 -11.87 -2.17 15.24
CA THR A 186 -12.86 -3.23 15.08
C THR A 186 -14.24 -2.70 14.67
N ASP A 187 -15.10 -3.58 14.18
CA ASP A 187 -16.48 -3.24 13.86
C ASP A 187 -17.33 -2.92 15.11
N ASN A 188 -18.49 -2.29 14.87
CA ASN A 188 -19.37 -1.81 15.93
C ASN A 188 -20.00 -2.94 16.79
N ALA A 189 -20.11 -4.16 16.26
CA ALA A 189 -20.63 -5.29 17.02
C ALA A 189 -19.58 -5.79 18.03
N THR A 190 -18.32 -5.87 17.59
CA THR A 190 -17.19 -6.26 18.43
C THR A 190 -16.87 -5.21 19.49
N VAL A 191 -17.13 -3.93 19.23
CA VAL A 191 -17.04 -2.86 20.25
C VAL A 191 -17.91 -3.18 21.46
N ALA A 192 -19.16 -3.61 21.24
CA ALA A 192 -20.06 -3.93 22.34
C ALA A 192 -19.54 -5.11 23.17
N ILE A 193 -18.86 -6.06 22.53
CA ILE A 193 -18.19 -7.17 23.23
C ILE A 193 -17.03 -6.61 24.07
N LEU A 194 -16.13 -5.82 23.48
CA LEU A 194 -14.99 -5.22 24.16
C LEU A 194 -15.41 -4.35 25.35
N GLN A 195 -16.50 -3.57 25.24
CA GLN A 195 -17.03 -2.77 26.34
C GLN A 195 -17.47 -3.60 27.56
N ASN A 196 -17.82 -4.86 27.33
CA ASN A 196 -18.25 -5.79 28.38
C ASN A 196 -17.15 -6.80 28.77
N SER A 197 -15.97 -6.73 28.14
CA SER A 197 -14.83 -7.58 28.46
C SER A 197 -14.02 -7.04 29.64
N HIS A 198 -13.34 -7.95 30.34
CA HIS A 198 -12.38 -7.61 31.37
C HIS A 198 -11.00 -7.39 30.74
N PHE A 199 -10.30 -6.31 31.11
CA PHE A 199 -8.94 -6.03 30.65
C PHE A 199 -7.99 -6.02 31.83
N GLU A 200 -6.94 -6.84 31.74
CA GLU A 200 -5.84 -6.86 32.70
C GLU A 200 -4.55 -6.52 31.96
N MET A 201 -3.71 -5.72 32.60
CA MET A 201 -2.36 -5.42 32.11
C MET A 201 -1.39 -5.72 33.24
N PHE A 202 -0.43 -6.59 32.97
CA PHE A 202 0.66 -6.89 33.88
C PHE A 202 1.84 -5.99 33.52
N SER A 203 1.86 -4.78 34.06
CA SER A 203 2.93 -3.79 33.85
C SER A 203 3.21 -3.00 35.12
N PRO A 204 4.46 -2.60 35.39
CA PRO A 204 4.79 -1.71 36.51
C PRO A 204 4.24 -0.28 36.33
N PHE A 205 3.77 0.08 35.12
CA PHE A 205 3.20 1.39 34.82
C PHE A 205 1.70 1.44 35.14
N THR A 206 1.27 2.53 35.80
CA THR A 206 -0.04 2.66 36.48
C THR A 206 -1.28 2.55 35.58
N LYS A 207 -2.35 2.01 36.19
CA LYS A 207 -3.71 1.79 35.69
C LYS A 207 -4.38 3.05 35.14
N SER A 208 -4.44 3.20 33.82
CA SER A 208 -5.62 3.81 33.20
C SER A 208 -5.85 3.21 31.81
N TRP A 209 -7.05 2.66 31.61
CA TRP A 209 -7.53 2.22 30.31
C TRP A 209 -8.68 3.13 29.92
N SER A 210 -8.65 3.64 28.69
CA SER A 210 -9.75 4.37 28.10
C SER A 210 -10.09 3.75 26.74
N LEU A 211 -11.31 3.22 26.61
CA LEU A 211 -11.82 2.77 25.33
C LEU A 211 -12.21 4.00 24.50
N LEU A 212 -11.32 4.42 23.61
CA LEU A 212 -11.59 5.47 22.62
C LEU A 212 -12.45 4.91 21.48
N HIS A 213 -13.68 4.53 21.79
CA HIS A 213 -14.62 4.11 20.75
C HIS A 213 -15.34 5.31 20.17
N GLY A 214 -15.00 5.66 18.92
CA GLY A 214 -15.89 6.38 18.01
C GLY A 214 -16.66 7.53 18.65
N SER A 215 -16.01 8.32 19.50
CA SER A 215 -16.64 9.45 20.16
C SER A 215 -17.19 10.38 19.07
N PRO A 216 -18.26 11.13 19.34
CA PRO A 216 -18.69 12.18 18.43
C PRO A 216 -17.50 13.05 18.01
N GLU A 217 -16.54 13.28 18.90
CA GLU A 217 -15.30 14.01 18.65
C GLU A 217 -14.32 13.24 17.76
N ALA A 218 -14.19 11.92 17.84
CA ALA A 218 -13.28 11.10 17.02
C ALA A 218 -13.86 10.74 15.65
N LYS A 219 -15.18 10.56 15.54
CA LYS A 219 -15.89 10.42 14.25
C LYS A 219 -15.93 11.75 13.53
N LYS A 220 -16.22 12.84 14.26
CA LYS A 220 -16.11 14.19 13.74
C LYS A 220 -14.64 14.47 13.45
N ALA A 221 -13.66 14.16 14.30
CA ALA A 221 -12.25 14.35 13.96
C ALA A 221 -11.84 13.53 12.74
N GLY A 222 -12.18 12.25 12.58
CA GLY A 222 -11.78 11.46 11.40
C GLY A 222 -12.49 11.84 10.08
N GLU A 223 -13.80 12.08 10.11
CA GLU A 223 -14.54 12.54 8.92
C GLU A 223 -14.26 14.02 8.61
N VAL A 224 -14.18 14.87 9.64
CA VAL A 224 -13.77 16.26 9.51
C VAL A 224 -12.30 16.36 9.19
N ASP A 225 -11.41 15.46 9.61
CA ASP A 225 -10.00 15.44 9.21
C ASP A 225 -9.91 15.02 7.76
N ILE A 226 -10.52 13.93 7.31
CA ILE A 226 -10.47 13.54 5.88
C ILE A 226 -11.10 14.63 4.97
N LEU A 227 -12.20 15.27 5.40
CA LEU A 227 -12.84 16.39 4.69
C LEU A 227 -12.12 17.75 4.88
N GLN A 228 -11.40 17.98 5.98
CA GLN A 228 -10.60 19.19 6.23
C GLN A 228 -9.23 19.06 5.58
N HIS A 229 -8.63 17.88 5.52
CA HIS A 229 -7.34 17.62 4.89
C HIS A 229 -7.41 17.88 3.38
N SER A 230 -8.45 17.38 2.70
CA SER A 230 -8.72 17.77 1.31
C SER A 230 -8.99 19.26 1.15
N ARG A 231 -9.65 19.92 2.11
CA ARG A 231 -9.93 21.37 2.10
C ARG A 231 -8.71 22.24 2.44
N LEU A 232 -7.77 21.73 3.23
CA LEU A 232 -6.52 22.39 3.64
C LEU A 232 -5.44 22.24 2.57
N VAL A 233 -5.43 21.11 1.88
CA VAL A 233 -4.44 20.76 0.87
C VAL A 233 -4.90 21.12 -0.54
N GLY A 234 -6.19 20.97 -0.83
CA GLY A 234 -6.77 21.19 -2.14
C GLY A 234 -7.15 22.65 -2.37
N ARG A 235 -6.97 23.12 -3.61
CA ARG A 235 -7.42 24.47 -4.01
C ARG A 235 -8.95 24.62 -3.90
N GLY A 236 -9.70 23.52 -3.99
CA GLY A 236 -11.16 23.46 -3.83
C GLY A 236 -11.98 24.15 -4.92
N LYS A 237 -11.34 24.74 -5.94
CA LYS A 237 -12.01 25.50 -7.00
C LYS A 237 -12.38 24.65 -8.23
N TYR A 238 -11.60 23.62 -8.54
CA TYR A 238 -11.78 22.80 -9.73
C TYR A 238 -11.54 21.33 -9.39
N VAL A 239 -12.23 20.44 -10.11
CA VAL A 239 -11.97 18.99 -10.11
C VAL A 239 -11.30 18.64 -11.42
N HIS A 240 -10.25 17.82 -11.36
CA HIS A 240 -9.47 17.39 -12.52
C HIS A 240 -9.77 15.93 -12.83
N GLY A 241 -10.39 15.65 -13.97
CA GLY A 241 -10.62 14.29 -14.45
C GLY A 241 -9.40 13.78 -15.19
N PHE A 242 -8.74 12.78 -14.63
CA PHE A 242 -7.68 12.02 -15.31
C PHE A 242 -8.35 10.86 -16.01
N GLU A 243 -8.35 10.88 -17.34
CA GLU A 243 -8.84 9.79 -18.17
C GLU A 243 -7.66 9.13 -18.87
N VAL A 244 -7.55 7.81 -18.75
CA VAL A 244 -6.47 7.02 -19.33
C VAL A 244 -7.05 5.99 -20.26
N HIS A 245 -6.58 5.99 -21.51
CA HIS A 245 -6.99 5.04 -22.54
C HIS A 245 -5.81 4.18 -22.97
N ARG A 246 -5.97 2.86 -22.87
CA ARG A 246 -5.07 1.89 -23.50
C ARG A 246 -5.63 1.53 -24.86
N VAL A 247 -5.00 2.02 -25.91
CA VAL A 247 -5.41 1.84 -27.31
C VAL A 247 -4.78 0.55 -27.86
N LYS A 248 -5.35 0.00 -28.92
CA LYS A 248 -4.75 -1.13 -29.64
C LYS A 248 -3.47 -0.66 -30.35
N SER A 249 -2.42 -1.49 -30.32
CA SER A 249 -1.11 -1.16 -30.88
C SER A 249 -1.09 -0.89 -32.39
N ASP A 250 -2.13 -1.33 -33.13
CA ASP A 250 -2.30 -1.07 -34.56
C ASP A 250 -3.22 0.14 -34.85
N LYS A 251 -3.53 0.94 -33.83
CA LYS A 251 -4.43 2.09 -33.89
C LYS A 251 -3.82 3.28 -33.16
N THR A 252 -4.27 4.46 -33.55
CA THR A 252 -4.00 5.72 -32.84
C THR A 252 -5.25 6.15 -32.09
N GLU A 253 -5.07 7.01 -31.10
CA GLU A 253 -6.17 7.66 -30.42
C GLU A 253 -6.99 8.56 -31.36
N ASP A 254 -8.30 8.63 -31.12
CA ASP A 254 -9.24 9.42 -31.91
C ASP A 254 -9.49 10.80 -31.25
N GLU A 255 -8.92 11.84 -31.84
CA GLU A 255 -9.01 13.21 -31.33
C GLU A 255 -10.44 13.80 -31.34
N ARG A 256 -11.38 13.22 -32.08
CA ARG A 256 -12.71 13.81 -32.34
C ARG A 256 -13.51 14.01 -31.06
N TYR A 257 -13.38 13.10 -30.09
CA TYR A 257 -14.11 13.22 -28.83
C TYR A 257 -13.63 14.43 -28.03
N TYR A 258 -12.36 14.47 -27.65
CA TYR A 258 -11.82 15.55 -26.83
C TYR A 258 -11.84 16.92 -27.54
N THR A 259 -11.52 16.97 -28.83
CA THR A 259 -11.62 18.22 -29.60
C THR A 259 -13.07 18.69 -29.77
N GLY A 260 -14.03 17.76 -29.84
CA GLY A 260 -15.47 18.06 -29.85
C GLY A 260 -15.92 18.69 -28.53
N LEU A 261 -15.54 18.11 -27.39
CA LEU A 261 -15.84 18.65 -26.07
C LEU A 261 -15.32 20.08 -25.88
N LEU A 262 -14.12 20.37 -26.40
CA LEU A 262 -13.49 21.69 -26.26
C LEU A 262 -14.14 22.78 -27.12
N LYS A 263 -14.75 22.41 -28.24
CA LYS A 263 -15.44 23.34 -29.15
C LYS A 263 -16.85 23.68 -28.66
N ASP A 264 -17.39 22.89 -27.75
CA ASP A 264 -18.74 23.07 -27.24
C ASP A 264 -18.73 23.90 -25.93
N PRO A 265 -19.16 25.17 -25.96
CA PRO A 265 -19.19 26.01 -24.77
C PRO A 265 -20.20 25.56 -23.71
N GLU A 266 -21.20 24.74 -24.06
CA GLU A 266 -22.15 24.19 -23.08
C GLU A 266 -21.49 23.16 -22.17
N MET A 267 -20.45 22.48 -22.64
CA MET A 267 -19.69 21.50 -21.86
C MET A 267 -19.03 22.15 -20.65
N LYS A 268 -18.64 23.43 -20.73
CA LYS A 268 -17.91 24.16 -19.66
C LYS A 268 -16.71 23.38 -19.09
N VAL A 269 -16.07 22.58 -19.95
CA VAL A 269 -14.89 21.79 -19.66
C VAL A 269 -13.68 22.47 -20.28
N LYS A 270 -12.55 22.43 -19.59
CA LYS A 270 -11.26 22.76 -20.20
C LYS A 270 -10.38 21.53 -20.28
N LEU A 271 -9.56 21.45 -21.32
CA LEU A 271 -8.50 20.45 -21.40
C LEU A 271 -7.21 21.06 -20.85
N THR A 272 -6.66 20.45 -19.80
CA THR A 272 -5.33 20.79 -19.30
C THR A 272 -4.27 20.28 -20.28
N GLY A 273 -4.43 19.05 -20.75
CA GLY A 273 -3.62 18.49 -21.82
C GLY A 273 -4.00 17.07 -22.20
N SER A 274 -3.43 16.63 -23.31
CA SER A 274 -3.54 15.24 -23.77
C SER A 274 -2.19 14.77 -24.30
N TRP A 275 -1.79 13.58 -23.88
CA TRP A 275 -0.45 13.07 -24.16
C TRP A 275 -0.47 11.57 -24.46
N GLU A 276 0.45 11.15 -25.31
CA GLU A 276 0.77 9.75 -25.59
C GLU A 276 2.02 9.33 -24.80
N THR A 277 2.05 8.09 -24.31
CA THR A 277 3.21 7.55 -23.61
C THR A 277 4.30 7.09 -24.57
N LEU A 278 5.48 7.70 -24.48
CA LEU A 278 6.70 7.30 -25.20
C LEU A 278 7.50 6.22 -24.44
N VAL A 279 7.68 6.41 -23.13
CA VAL A 279 8.43 5.49 -22.25
C VAL A 279 7.58 5.17 -21.03
N GLY A 280 7.40 3.88 -20.75
CA GLY A 280 6.48 3.35 -19.77
C GLY A 280 5.51 2.38 -20.43
N GLU A 281 4.24 2.45 -20.05
CA GLU A 281 3.18 1.67 -20.68
C GLU A 281 2.80 2.29 -22.04
N GLN A 282 3.34 1.75 -23.13
CA GLN A 282 3.08 2.24 -24.50
C GLN A 282 1.62 2.00 -24.92
N ASP A 283 1.20 2.62 -26.02
CA ASP A 283 -0.19 2.65 -26.50
C ASP A 283 -1.19 3.25 -25.49
N THR A 284 -0.66 4.02 -24.52
CA THR A 284 -1.45 4.63 -23.44
C THR A 284 -1.50 6.14 -23.60
N PHE A 285 -2.72 6.66 -23.59
CA PHE A 285 -3.03 8.08 -23.74
C PHE A 285 -3.62 8.63 -22.44
N PHE A 286 -3.11 9.78 -22.02
CA PHE A 286 -3.52 10.48 -20.81
C PHE A 286 -4.24 11.78 -21.18
N HIS A 287 -5.44 11.98 -20.63
CA HIS A 287 -6.22 13.21 -20.78
C HIS A 287 -6.52 13.78 -19.41
N ILE A 288 -6.21 15.06 -19.20
CA ILE A 288 -6.53 15.75 -17.95
C ILE A 288 -7.51 16.87 -18.28
N LEU A 289 -8.74 16.74 -17.80
CA LEU A 289 -9.82 17.71 -17.99
C LEU A 289 -10.11 18.47 -16.69
N GLU A 290 -10.41 19.76 -16.78
CA GLU A 290 -10.78 20.62 -15.65
C GLU A 290 -12.29 20.91 -15.67
N TYR A 291 -12.93 20.69 -14.52
CA TYR A 291 -14.35 20.97 -14.27
C TYR A 291 -14.49 21.95 -13.10
N GLU A 292 -15.52 22.81 -13.14
CA GLU A 292 -15.78 23.83 -12.09
C GLU A 292 -15.96 23.23 -10.68
N ASN A 293 -16.45 21.99 -10.58
CA ASN A 293 -16.60 21.21 -9.35
C ASN A 293 -17.22 19.85 -9.71
N TYR A 294 -17.57 19.04 -8.72
CA TYR A 294 -18.33 17.79 -8.95
C TYR A 294 -19.65 18.01 -9.67
N GLY A 295 -20.41 19.06 -9.35
CA GLY A 295 -21.64 19.39 -10.07
C GLY A 295 -21.39 19.82 -11.53
N GLY A 296 -20.26 20.46 -11.80
CA GLY A 296 -19.78 20.73 -13.16
C GLY A 296 -19.44 19.44 -13.91
N TYR A 297 -18.74 18.52 -13.27
CA TYR A 297 -18.44 17.19 -13.80
C TYR A 297 -19.71 16.39 -14.11
N ASP A 298 -20.68 16.35 -13.20
CA ASP A 298 -21.94 15.62 -13.38
C ASP A 298 -22.74 16.17 -14.57
N LYS A 299 -22.87 17.49 -14.67
CA LYS A 299 -23.55 18.16 -15.79
C LYS A 299 -22.88 17.86 -17.12
N SER A 300 -21.56 18.01 -17.17
CA SER A 300 -20.75 17.76 -18.38
C SER A 300 -20.85 16.30 -18.80
N SER A 301 -20.74 15.38 -17.85
CA SER A 301 -20.83 13.94 -18.09
C SER A 301 -22.22 13.51 -18.54
N ALA A 302 -23.28 14.08 -17.97
CA ALA A 302 -24.65 13.84 -18.40
C ALA A 302 -24.88 14.37 -19.82
N LEU A 303 -24.43 15.60 -20.11
CA LEU A 303 -24.55 16.21 -21.43
C LEU A 303 -23.77 15.41 -22.49
N ALA A 304 -22.55 14.96 -22.20
CA ALA A 304 -21.76 14.12 -23.10
C ALA A 304 -22.48 12.80 -23.47
N ARG A 305 -23.33 12.28 -22.58
CA ARG A 305 -24.11 11.05 -22.80
C ARG A 305 -25.41 11.27 -23.56
N THR A 306 -25.91 12.50 -23.67
CA THR A 306 -27.20 12.81 -24.33
C THR A 306 -27.04 13.68 -25.58
N SER A 307 -25.85 14.21 -25.83
CA SER A 307 -25.53 15.06 -26.97
C SER A 307 -24.84 14.30 -28.11
N GLU A 308 -24.46 15.04 -29.15
CA GLU A 308 -23.73 14.52 -30.30
C GLU A 308 -22.35 13.95 -29.92
N HIS A 309 -21.80 14.37 -28.78
CA HIS A 309 -20.54 13.86 -28.22
C HIS A 309 -20.58 12.37 -27.91
N LEU A 310 -21.76 11.80 -27.64
CA LEU A 310 -21.92 10.36 -27.45
C LEU A 310 -21.49 9.58 -28.71
N LYS A 311 -21.78 10.11 -29.90
CA LYS A 311 -21.40 9.46 -31.17
C LYS A 311 -19.88 9.43 -31.33
N ALA A 312 -19.21 10.54 -31.03
CA ALA A 312 -17.75 10.61 -31.07
C ALA A 312 -17.12 9.67 -30.03
N TYR A 313 -17.68 9.64 -28.82
CA TYR A 313 -17.28 8.71 -27.77
C TYR A 313 -17.42 7.25 -28.20
N GLN A 314 -18.57 6.87 -28.78
CA GLN A 314 -18.84 5.51 -29.26
C GLN A 314 -17.92 5.11 -30.42
N ALA A 315 -17.60 6.05 -31.32
CA ALA A 315 -16.70 5.82 -32.45
C ALA A 315 -15.25 5.51 -32.01
N MET A 316 -14.84 6.02 -30.85
CA MET A 316 -13.52 5.77 -30.27
C MET A 316 -13.41 4.36 -29.63
N LEU A 317 -14.50 3.82 -29.07
CA LEU A 317 -14.47 2.56 -28.28
C LEU A 317 -13.86 1.35 -28.99
N PRO A 318 -14.10 1.08 -30.29
CA PRO A 318 -13.57 -0.11 -30.97
C PRO A 318 -12.03 -0.16 -31.02
N PHE A 319 -11.36 0.97 -30.81
CA PHE A 319 -9.90 1.09 -30.86
C PHE A 319 -9.26 0.96 -29.47
N ILE A 320 -10.05 0.85 -28.41
CA ILE A 320 -9.58 0.86 -27.03
C ILE A 320 -9.65 -0.53 -26.41
N ASN A 321 -8.55 -0.97 -25.79
CA ASN A 321 -8.46 -2.19 -25.00
C ASN A 321 -9.00 -2.00 -23.58
N SER A 322 -8.64 -0.91 -22.90
CA SER A 322 -9.13 -0.61 -21.56
C SER A 322 -9.13 0.88 -21.27
N ARG A 323 -9.92 1.30 -20.27
CA ARG A 323 -10.03 2.70 -19.83
C ARG A 323 -10.11 2.79 -18.33
N SER A 324 -9.55 3.86 -17.79
CA SER A 324 -9.75 4.26 -16.40
C SER A 324 -10.01 5.76 -16.31
N SER A 325 -10.74 6.15 -15.27
CA SER A 325 -10.96 7.54 -14.92
C SER A 325 -10.76 7.72 -13.42
N GLN A 326 -10.21 8.87 -13.04
CA GLN A 326 -9.98 9.26 -11.66
C GLN A 326 -10.23 10.75 -11.50
N LEU A 327 -10.95 11.14 -10.46
CA LEU A 327 -11.15 12.55 -10.14
C LEU A 327 -10.11 12.97 -9.10
N ASN A 328 -9.45 14.08 -9.40
CA ASN A 328 -8.31 14.60 -8.67
C ASN A 328 -8.54 16.06 -8.29
N GLN A 329 -7.81 16.54 -7.29
CA GLN A 329 -7.71 17.95 -6.92
C GLN A 329 -6.28 18.45 -7.05
N GLU A 330 -6.12 19.71 -7.43
CA GLU A 330 -4.83 20.38 -7.40
C GLU A 330 -4.40 20.67 -5.97
N PHE A 331 -3.10 20.54 -5.71
CA PHE A 331 -2.50 21.06 -4.50
C PHE A 331 -2.62 22.60 -4.44
N ALA A 332 -3.08 23.15 -3.32
CA ALA A 332 -3.37 24.57 -3.16
C ALA A 332 -2.14 25.47 -3.35
N PHE A 333 -0.95 24.99 -2.95
CA PHE A 333 0.30 25.73 -3.08
C PHE A 333 0.90 25.69 -4.50
N PHE A 334 0.32 24.90 -5.40
CA PHE A 334 0.87 24.70 -6.75
C PHE A 334 -0.24 24.66 -7.82
N PRO A 335 -0.65 25.83 -8.36
CA PRO A 335 -1.62 25.85 -9.45
C PRO A 335 -1.01 25.28 -10.73
N THR A 336 -1.81 24.57 -11.52
CA THR A 336 -1.39 24.09 -12.85
C THR A 336 -1.01 25.27 -13.75
N ALA A 337 0.06 25.08 -14.53
CA ALA A 337 0.55 26.05 -15.47
C ALA A 337 -0.50 26.36 -16.55
N PRO A 338 -0.62 27.62 -17.00
CA PRO A 338 -1.50 27.95 -18.10
C PRO A 338 -1.03 27.28 -19.40
N PRO A 339 -1.94 27.08 -20.38
CA PRO A 339 -1.59 26.59 -21.71
C PRO A 339 -0.40 27.35 -22.31
N ARG A 340 0.57 26.61 -22.85
CA ARG A 340 1.77 27.16 -23.48
C ARG A 340 2.32 26.16 -24.49
N ALA A 341 2.95 26.67 -25.54
CA ALA A 341 3.54 25.87 -26.62
C ALA A 341 5.06 26.00 -26.61
N GLN A 342 5.70 25.36 -25.64
CA GLN A 342 7.16 25.33 -25.49
C GLN A 342 7.78 24.07 -26.09
N GLY A 343 6.97 23.07 -26.42
CA GLY A 343 7.40 21.80 -26.97
C GLY A 343 8.09 20.92 -25.93
N GLY A 344 8.74 19.88 -26.44
CA GLY A 344 9.51 18.93 -25.65
C GLY A 344 8.69 17.73 -25.19
N ILE A 345 9.12 17.16 -24.07
CA ILE A 345 8.54 15.96 -23.46
C ILE A 345 7.99 16.29 -22.08
N PHE A 346 7.03 15.48 -21.65
CA PHE A 346 6.45 15.56 -20.32
C PHE A 346 6.85 14.32 -19.52
N GLU A 347 7.02 14.48 -18.20
CA GLU A 347 7.20 13.36 -17.28
C GLU A 347 6.04 13.38 -16.27
N LEU A 348 5.09 12.45 -16.42
CA LEU A 348 4.07 12.21 -15.41
C LEU A 348 4.61 11.21 -14.41
N ARG A 349 4.66 11.61 -13.15
CA ARG A 349 4.98 10.68 -12.07
C ARG A 349 3.75 10.49 -11.20
N THR A 350 3.42 9.24 -10.93
CA THR A 350 2.25 8.83 -10.16
C THR A 350 2.73 7.97 -9.00
N TYR A 351 2.52 8.44 -7.78
CA TYR A 351 2.93 7.71 -6.59
C TYR A 351 1.70 7.20 -5.86
N GLN A 352 1.69 5.90 -5.58
CA GLN A 352 0.75 5.30 -4.64
C GLN A 352 1.29 5.50 -3.23
N LEU A 353 0.66 6.35 -2.45
CA LEU A 353 1.00 6.61 -1.06
C LEU A 353 0.49 5.50 -0.13
N LYS A 354 1.14 5.35 1.02
CA LYS A 354 0.59 4.62 2.17
C LYS A 354 -0.67 5.33 2.67
N ALA A 355 -1.68 4.57 3.08
CA ALA A 355 -2.93 5.15 3.57
C ALA A 355 -2.65 6.10 4.76
N GLY A 356 -3.33 7.25 4.79
CA GLY A 356 -3.15 8.26 5.85
C GLY A 356 -1.94 9.18 5.71
N THR A 357 -1.03 8.94 4.75
CA THR A 357 0.25 9.71 4.65
C THR A 357 0.20 10.93 3.73
N LEU A 358 -0.95 11.25 3.11
CA LEU A 358 -1.06 12.31 2.11
C LEU A 358 -0.58 13.68 2.64
N LEU A 359 -0.97 14.06 3.85
CA LEU A 359 -0.58 15.35 4.45
C LEU A 359 0.91 15.42 4.74
N GLU A 360 1.47 14.36 5.29
CA GLU A 360 2.89 14.30 5.62
C GLU A 360 3.73 14.36 4.34
N TRP A 361 3.29 13.61 3.32
CA TRP A 361 3.89 13.65 1.99
C TRP A 361 3.81 15.05 1.41
N GLU A 362 2.64 15.68 1.47
CA GLU A 362 2.40 17.01 0.95
C GLU A 362 3.24 18.07 1.66
N HIS A 363 3.24 18.08 2.99
CA HIS A 363 4.02 19.04 3.79
C HIS A 363 5.53 18.91 3.51
N THR A 364 6.01 17.67 3.40
CA THR A 364 7.41 17.39 3.07
C THR A 364 7.73 17.85 1.65
N TRP A 365 6.88 17.48 0.68
CA TRP A 365 7.07 17.86 -0.71
C TRP A 365 6.97 19.37 -0.94
N ARG A 366 6.05 20.07 -0.26
CA ARG A 366 5.91 21.53 -0.30
C ARG A 366 7.20 22.23 0.12
N ARG A 367 7.85 21.80 1.20
CA ARG A 367 9.11 22.40 1.64
C ARG A 367 10.22 22.23 0.60
N GLY A 368 10.38 21.02 0.06
CA GLY A 368 11.41 20.77 -0.96
C GLY A 368 11.14 21.46 -2.30
N ILE A 369 9.87 21.50 -2.74
CA ILE A 369 9.51 22.09 -4.03
C ILE A 369 9.67 23.62 -4.01
N GLU A 370 9.50 24.29 -2.87
CA GLU A 370 9.74 25.73 -2.75
C GLU A 370 11.21 26.10 -2.98
N ALA A 371 12.15 25.24 -2.56
CA ALA A 371 13.57 25.39 -2.89
C ALA A 371 13.83 25.10 -4.37
N ARG A 372 13.27 24.00 -4.89
CA ARG A 372 13.51 23.53 -6.26
C ARG A 372 12.89 24.39 -7.37
N ARG A 373 11.71 24.97 -7.12
CA ARG A 373 10.96 25.76 -8.13
C ARG A 373 11.68 27.00 -8.63
N LYS A 374 12.71 27.48 -7.92
CA LYS A 374 13.56 28.60 -8.37
C LYS A 374 14.30 28.28 -9.67
N HIS A 375 14.49 27.00 -9.96
CA HIS A 375 15.20 26.53 -11.15
C HIS A 375 14.29 25.77 -12.10
N VAL A 376 13.50 24.81 -11.59
CA VAL A 376 12.56 24.02 -12.39
C VAL A 376 11.31 23.72 -11.58
N ALA A 377 10.16 24.06 -12.15
CA ALA A 377 8.86 23.87 -11.53
C ALA A 377 8.02 22.86 -12.33
N PRO A 378 7.22 22.00 -11.66
CA PRO A 378 6.28 21.13 -12.35
C PRO A 378 5.24 21.96 -13.12
N VAL A 379 4.63 21.37 -14.14
CA VAL A 379 3.49 21.98 -14.85
C VAL A 379 2.18 21.81 -14.09
N GLY A 380 2.08 20.82 -13.19
CA GLY A 380 0.94 20.66 -12.31
C GLY A 380 1.15 19.54 -11.32
N ALA A 381 0.38 19.57 -10.23
CA ALA A 381 0.42 18.57 -9.19
C ALA A 381 -0.97 18.36 -8.60
N TRP A 382 -1.36 17.09 -8.45
CA TRP A 382 -2.70 16.68 -8.07
C TRP A 382 -2.69 15.50 -7.09
N PHE A 383 -3.81 15.28 -6.42
CA PHE A 383 -4.05 14.12 -5.58
C PHE A 383 -5.45 13.55 -5.81
N SER A 384 -5.57 12.23 -5.66
CA SER A 384 -6.80 11.49 -5.91
C SER A 384 -7.90 11.81 -4.89
N GLN A 385 -9.13 11.96 -5.37
CA GLN A 385 -10.35 12.09 -4.55
C GLN A 385 -11.35 10.97 -4.83
N VAL A 386 -11.50 10.56 -6.09
CA VAL A 386 -12.41 9.48 -6.51
C VAL A 386 -11.71 8.58 -7.54
N GLY A 387 -11.94 7.27 -7.45
CA GLY A 387 -11.22 6.25 -8.23
C GLY A 387 -10.17 5.56 -7.37
N ARG A 388 -8.97 5.33 -7.91
CA ARG A 388 -7.86 4.78 -7.13
C ARG A 388 -7.39 5.82 -6.11
N LEU A 389 -7.49 5.50 -4.81
CA LEU A 389 -7.22 6.45 -3.73
C LEU A 389 -5.75 6.45 -3.30
N ASN A 390 -5.39 7.45 -2.49
CA ASN A 390 -4.03 7.66 -1.96
C ASN A 390 -2.99 7.79 -3.07
N GLN A 391 -3.35 8.36 -4.23
CA GLN A 391 -2.40 8.65 -5.30
C GLN A 391 -2.11 10.14 -5.38
N VAL A 392 -0.85 10.46 -5.63
CA VAL A 392 -0.40 11.81 -5.99
C VAL A 392 0.23 11.78 -7.37
N HIS A 393 -0.03 12.83 -8.13
CA HIS A 393 0.42 12.99 -9.49
C HIS A 393 1.19 14.31 -9.58
N HIS A 394 2.35 14.31 -10.20
CA HIS A 394 3.01 15.56 -10.57
C HIS A 394 3.65 15.44 -11.94
N MET A 395 3.36 16.43 -12.77
CA MET A 395 3.76 16.49 -14.17
C MET A 395 4.88 17.50 -14.33
N TRP A 396 5.93 17.12 -15.08
CA TRP A 396 7.09 17.96 -15.39
C TRP A 396 7.22 18.12 -16.89
N GLN A 397 7.77 19.24 -17.35
CA GLN A 397 8.06 19.49 -18.76
C GLN A 397 9.56 19.69 -18.96
N TYR A 398 10.14 19.05 -19.97
CA TYR A 398 11.55 19.16 -20.33
C TYR A 398 11.70 19.28 -21.85
N PRO A 399 12.73 19.99 -22.36
CA PRO A 399 12.99 20.02 -23.80
C PRO A 399 13.26 18.64 -24.42
N ASN A 400 13.99 17.78 -23.71
CA ASN A 400 14.35 16.42 -24.14
C ASN A 400 14.84 15.58 -22.93
N LEU A 401 15.16 14.30 -23.16
CA LEU A 401 15.60 13.37 -22.11
C LEU A 401 16.98 13.70 -21.52
N GLU A 402 17.90 14.29 -22.29
CA GLU A 402 19.22 14.68 -21.77
C GLU A 402 19.05 15.86 -20.79
N THR A 403 18.33 16.91 -21.19
CA THR A 403 18.04 18.04 -20.30
C THR A 403 17.25 17.59 -19.06
N ARG A 404 16.36 16.60 -19.19
CA ARG A 404 15.70 15.97 -18.03
C ARG A 404 16.74 15.35 -17.08
N LYS A 405 17.67 14.55 -17.58
CA LYS A 405 18.71 13.89 -16.78
C LYS A 405 19.56 14.94 -16.05
N GLU A 406 20.13 15.90 -16.78
CA GLU A 406 20.93 16.99 -16.23
C GLU A 406 20.17 17.78 -15.16
N THR A 407 18.90 18.11 -15.43
CA THR A 407 18.04 18.83 -14.47
C THR A 407 17.82 18.04 -13.18
N ARG A 408 17.62 16.72 -13.29
CA ARG A 408 17.42 15.84 -12.13
C ARG A 408 18.72 15.67 -11.33
N GLU A 409 19.86 15.56 -12.00
CA GLU A 409 21.18 15.50 -11.36
C GLU A 409 21.47 16.80 -10.60
N ASN A 410 21.26 17.95 -11.25
CA ASN A 410 21.42 19.27 -10.63
C ASN A 410 20.47 19.50 -9.45
N ALA A 411 19.26 18.92 -9.48
CA ALA A 411 18.31 19.04 -8.39
C ALA A 411 18.80 18.42 -7.08
N TRP A 412 19.70 17.43 -7.11
CA TRP A 412 20.31 16.86 -5.90
C TRP A 412 21.24 17.82 -5.17
N GLN A 413 21.75 18.84 -5.87
CA GLN A 413 22.60 19.89 -5.29
C GLN A 413 21.78 20.99 -4.59
N ILE A 414 20.45 20.92 -4.65
CA ILE A 414 19.56 21.88 -4.00
C ILE A 414 19.38 21.47 -2.54
N ASP A 415 19.77 22.35 -1.62
CA ASP A 415 19.62 22.13 -0.18
C ASP A 415 18.18 21.73 0.20
N GLY A 416 18.06 20.64 0.95
CA GLY A 416 16.78 20.08 1.40
C GLY A 416 16.03 19.23 0.35
N TRP A 417 16.42 19.24 -0.92
CA TRP A 417 15.74 18.41 -1.94
C TRP A 417 16.03 16.91 -1.76
N ALA A 418 17.27 16.54 -1.43
CA ALA A 418 17.64 15.15 -1.20
C ALA A 418 16.85 14.53 -0.03
N GLU A 419 16.76 15.26 1.09
CA GLU A 419 15.96 14.87 2.27
C GLU A 419 14.46 14.78 1.93
N THR A 420 13.96 15.71 1.10
CA THR A 420 12.57 15.67 0.62
C THR A 420 12.31 14.40 -0.18
N VAL A 421 13.21 14.03 -1.10
CA VAL A 421 13.07 12.81 -1.91
C VAL A 421 13.10 11.56 -1.05
N ASP A 422 14.04 11.47 -0.11
CA ASP A 422 14.14 10.33 0.82
C ASP A 422 12.84 10.15 1.62
N LYS A 423 12.41 11.19 2.34
CA LYS A 423 11.20 11.15 3.16
C LYS A 423 9.93 10.87 2.34
N THR A 424 9.75 11.56 1.22
CA THR A 424 8.56 11.33 0.37
C THR A 424 8.54 9.94 -0.25
N SER A 425 9.69 9.34 -0.52
CA SER A 425 9.77 7.96 -1.04
C SER A 425 9.38 6.92 0.00
N GLN A 426 9.72 7.13 1.27
CA GLN A 426 9.33 6.23 2.38
C GLN A 426 7.81 6.22 2.62
N LEU A 427 7.11 7.29 2.25
CA LEU A 427 5.66 7.41 2.33
C LEU A 427 4.95 6.80 1.11
N ALA A 428 5.67 6.49 0.03
CA ALA A 428 5.14 5.85 -1.16
C ALA A 428 5.30 4.32 -1.12
N LYS A 429 4.27 3.59 -1.55
CA LYS A 429 4.31 2.14 -1.81
C LYS A 429 4.84 1.83 -3.20
N PHE A 430 4.34 2.55 -4.21
CA PHE A 430 4.72 2.38 -5.61
C PHE A 430 4.93 3.75 -6.26
N MET A 431 5.89 3.82 -7.18
CA MET A 431 6.23 5.06 -7.88
C MET A 431 6.42 4.78 -9.37
N ASP A 432 5.46 5.25 -10.16
CA ASP A 432 5.51 5.13 -11.61
C ASP A 432 5.97 6.45 -12.26
N SER A 433 6.64 6.33 -13.39
CA SER A 433 7.14 7.46 -14.17
C SER A 433 6.93 7.19 -15.65
N PHE A 434 6.20 8.07 -16.32
CA PHE A 434 5.89 7.97 -17.74
C PHE A 434 6.47 9.17 -18.48
N ILE A 435 7.19 8.93 -19.57
CA ILE A 435 7.60 9.99 -20.49
C ILE A 435 6.55 10.10 -21.57
N LEU A 436 6.02 11.29 -21.76
CA LEU A 436 4.86 11.55 -22.59
C LEU A 436 5.18 12.59 -23.68
N ALA A 437 4.58 12.39 -24.86
CA ALA A 437 4.55 13.38 -25.95
C ALA A 437 3.20 14.08 -25.98
N PRO A 438 3.14 15.41 -26.07
CA PRO A 438 1.87 16.12 -26.19
C PRO A 438 1.23 15.84 -27.55
N LEU A 439 -0.07 15.57 -27.57
CA LEU A 439 -0.82 15.37 -28.80
C LEU A 439 -1.00 16.68 -29.58
N PRO A 440 -1.28 16.64 -30.89
CA PRO A 440 -1.44 17.83 -31.72
C PRO A 440 -2.50 18.82 -31.23
N TYR A 441 -3.53 18.35 -30.54
CA TYR A 441 -4.61 19.17 -29.99
C TYR A 441 -4.43 19.52 -28.50
N SER A 442 -3.35 19.06 -27.84
CA SER A 442 -3.06 19.37 -26.43
C SER A 442 -2.79 20.87 -26.24
N PRO A 443 -3.41 21.55 -25.26
CA PRO A 443 -3.13 22.95 -24.96
C PRO A 443 -1.77 23.20 -24.31
N LEU A 444 -1.27 22.22 -23.55
CA LEU A 444 0.11 22.19 -23.04
C LEU A 444 0.97 21.38 -24.01
N LYS A 445 1.93 22.06 -24.64
CA LYS A 445 2.90 21.46 -25.57
C LYS A 445 4.32 21.79 -25.18
#